data_AF-A0A6V8LJU2-F1
#
_entry.id   AF-A0A6V8LJU2-F1
#
_cell.length_a   1.000
_cell.length_b   1.000
_cell.length_c   1.000
_cell.angle_alpha   90.00
_cell.angle_beta   90.00
_cell.angle_gamma   90.00
#
_symmetry.space_group_name_H-M   'P 1'
#
loop_
_entity.id
_entity.type
_entity.pdbx_description
1 polymer ?
#
loop_
_entity_poly.entity_id
_entity_poly.type
_entity_poly.pdbx_seq_one_letter_code
_entity_poly.pdbx_strand_id
1 'polypeptide(L)' 'MCAMAFAHGVVVGNEFASIEVSVDTSGHCARLVLRDVVSGQSRYIDPLVLEALIYMPDDVMQSLADPNLIVSD' A
#
# COMPACT_ATOMS: atom_id res chain seq x y z
N MET A 1 14.04 2.70 -23.38
CA MET A 1 13.71 3.59 -22.23
C MET A 1 12.23 3.89 -22.34
N CYS A 2 11.38 3.07 -21.72
CA CYS A 2 9.93 3.32 -21.70
C CYS A 2 9.63 4.23 -20.51
N ALA A 3 8.98 5.36 -20.77
CA ALA A 3 8.62 6.35 -19.77
C ALA A 3 7.72 5.72 -18.69
N MET A 4 8.15 5.81 -17.42
CA MET A 4 7.30 5.52 -16.27
C MET A 4 6.25 6.63 -16.16
N ALA A 5 5.14 6.48 -16.87
CA ALA A 5 3.95 7.27 -16.60
C ALA A 5 3.22 6.61 -15.42
N PHE A 6 3.69 6.84 -14.19
CA PHE A 6 2.81 6.68 -13.05
C PHE A 6 1.75 7.77 -13.17
N ALA A 7 0.51 7.39 -13.50
CA ALA A 7 -0.61 8.23 -13.11
C ALA A 7 -0.47 8.44 -11.59
N HIS A 8 -0.42 9.70 -11.14
CA HIS A 8 -0.29 9.99 -9.70
C HIS A 8 -1.38 9.22 -8.95
N GLY A 9 -0.98 8.53 -7.89
CA GLY A 9 -1.91 7.74 -7.10
C GLY A 9 -2.89 8.62 -6.34
N VAL A 10 -3.94 8.01 -5.79
CA VAL A 10 -4.84 8.70 -4.87
C VAL A 10 -4.21 8.70 -3.49
N VAL A 11 -4.05 9.88 -2.89
CA VAL A 11 -3.61 9.99 -1.50
C VAL A 11 -4.82 9.79 -0.59
N VAL A 12 -4.73 8.80 0.30
CA VAL A 12 -5.66 8.56 1.40
C VAL A 12 -4.94 8.79 2.72
N GLY A 13 -5.62 9.38 3.70
CA GLY A 13 -4.98 9.66 4.97
C GLY A 13 -5.92 10.13 6.06
N ASN A 14 -5.36 10.20 7.26
CA ASN A 14 -5.97 10.70 8.49
C ASN A 14 -4.89 11.43 9.32
N GLU A 15 -5.15 11.70 10.59
CA GLU A 15 -4.21 12.37 11.50
C GLU A 15 -2.95 11.54 11.83
N PHE A 16 -2.93 10.26 11.49
CA PHE A 16 -1.84 9.33 11.81
C PHE A 16 -1.03 8.91 10.58
N ALA A 17 -1.63 8.84 9.40
CA ALA A 17 -0.98 8.33 8.19
C ALA A 17 -1.43 9.04 6.92
N SER A 18 -0.53 9.13 5.93
CA SER A 18 -0.81 9.62 4.59
C SER A 18 -0.16 8.69 3.57
N ILE A 19 -0.98 7.94 2.84
CA ILE A 19 -0.55 6.89 1.91
C ILE A 19 -1.00 7.26 0.50
N GLU A 20 -0.07 7.32 -0.44
CA GLU A 20 -0.42 7.33 -1.86
C GLU A 20 -0.69 5.89 -2.32
N VAL A 21 -1.84 5.68 -2.94
CA VAL A 21 -2.30 4.42 -3.50
C VAL A 21 -2.29 4.52 -5.02
N SER A 22 -1.52 3.67 -5.69
CA SER A 22 -1.45 3.60 -7.15
C SER A 22 -1.42 2.16 -7.65
N VAL A 23 -1.51 1.97 -8.97
CA VAL A 23 -1.42 0.65 -9.61
C VAL A 23 -0.21 0.63 -10.53
N ASP A 24 0.69 -0.33 -10.30
CA ASP A 24 1.79 -0.65 -11.21
C ASP A 24 1.34 -1.68 -12.23
N THR A 25 1.46 -1.36 -13.52
CA THR A 25 1.14 -2.24 -14.66
C THR A 25 2.37 -2.62 -15.48
N SER A 26 3.57 -2.25 -15.02
CA SER A 26 4.81 -2.52 -15.76
C SER A 26 5.27 -3.98 -15.67
N GLY A 27 4.77 -4.73 -14.69
CA GLY A 27 5.07 -6.15 -14.48
C GLY A 27 4.16 -7.11 -15.26
N HIS A 28 4.34 -8.40 -15.02
CA HIS A 28 3.51 -9.46 -15.63
C HIS A 28 2.04 -9.42 -15.18
N CYS A 29 1.77 -8.85 -14.00
CA CYS A 29 0.44 -8.63 -13.48
C CYS A 29 0.37 -7.23 -12.84
N ALA A 30 -0.82 -6.63 -12.85
CA ALA A 30 -1.06 -5.37 -12.16
C ALA A 30 -0.96 -5.57 -10.65
N ARG A 31 -0.31 -4.63 -9.95
CA ARG A 31 -0.09 -4.69 -8.50
C ARG A 31 -0.45 -3.37 -7.87
N LEU A 32 -0.96 -3.40 -6.64
CA LEU A 32 -1.18 -2.19 -5.86
C LEU A 32 0.17 -1.69 -5.34
N VAL A 33 0.40 -0.38 -5.39
CA VAL A 33 1.55 0.26 -4.77
C VAL A 33 1.05 1.18 -3.69
N LEU A 34 1.52 0.94 -2.46
CA LEU A 34 1.31 1.81 -1.32
C LEU A 34 2.61 2.56 -1.05
N ARG A 35 2.58 3.88 -1.08
CA ARG A 35 3.71 4.72 -0.67
C ARG A 35 3.33 5.56 0.54
N ASP A 36 4.07 5.43 1.62
CA ASP A 36 4.00 6.41 2.71
C ASP A 36 4.56 7.74 2.23
N VAL A 37 3.73 8.78 2.27
CA VAL A 37 4.08 10.12 1.79
C VAL A 37 5.14 10.77 2.68
N VAL A 38 5.19 10.42 3.98
CA VAL A 38 6.11 11.01 4.95
C VAL A 38 7.50 10.39 4.82
N SER A 39 7.60 9.07 4.92
CA SER A 39 8.90 8.37 4.84
C SER A 39 9.38 8.12 3.40
N GLY A 40 8.48 8.15 2.42
CA GLY A 40 8.74 7.73 1.04
C GLY A 40 8.81 6.21 0.85
N GLN A 41 8.70 5.41 1.92
CA GLN A 41 8.72 3.96 1.85
C GLN A 41 7.56 3.44 1.01
N SER A 42 7.84 2.44 0.18
CA SER A 42 6.87 1.90 -0.77
C SER A 42 6.78 0.39 -0.68
N ARG A 43 5.57 -0.15 -0.81
CA ARG A 43 5.32 -1.59 -0.88
C ARG A 43 4.44 -1.91 -2.08
N TYR A 44 4.80 -2.97 -2.79
CA TYR A 44 4.00 -3.55 -3.87
C TYR A 44 3.20 -4.73 -3.29
N ILE A 45 1.89 -4.72 -3.50
CA ILE A 45 0.98 -5.74 -3.00
C ILE A 45 0.36 -6.47 -4.19
N ASP A 46 0.60 -7.77 -4.23
CA ASP A 46 0.07 -8.67 -5.24
C ASP A 46 -1.45 -8.85 -5.08
N PRO A 47 -2.24 -9.03 -6.16
CA PRO A 47 -3.67 -9.27 -6.08
C PRO A 47 -4.09 -10.41 -5.14
N LEU A 48 -3.31 -11.49 -5.01
CA LEU A 48 -3.62 -12.58 -4.09
C LEU A 48 -3.52 -12.15 -2.62
N VAL A 49 -2.58 -11.26 -2.31
CA VAL A 49 -2.46 -10.67 -0.96
C VAL A 49 -3.62 -9.71 -0.69
N LEU A 50 -4.06 -8.96 -1.70
CA LEU A 50 -5.26 -8.11 -1.58
C LEU A 50 -6.52 -8.94 -1.33
N GLU A 51 -6.67 -10.07 -2.01
CA GLU A 51 -7.76 -11.01 -1.76
C GLU A 51 -7.73 -11.53 -0.31
N ALA A 52 -6.54 -11.89 0.18
CA ALA A 52 -6.38 -12.29 1.58
C ALA A 52 -6.80 -11.19 2.56
N LEU A 53 -6.55 -9.91 2.26
CA LEU A 53 -7.01 -8.78 3.08
C LEU A 53 -8.54 -8.67 3.08
N ILE A 54 -9.23 -8.93 1.96
CA ILE A 54 -10.70 -8.87 1.86
C ILE A 54 -11.35 -9.92 2.77
N TYR A 55 -10.77 -11.11 2.86
CA TYR A 55 -11.31 -12.22 3.65
C TYR A 55 -10.71 -12.34 5.05
N MET A 56 -9.82 -11.43 5.43
CA MET A 56 -9.18 -11.44 6.74
C MET A 56 -10.21 -11.18 7.85
N PRO A 57 -10.18 -11.93 8.96
CA PRO A 57 -11.01 -11.63 10.13
C PRO A 57 -10.76 -10.22 10.69
N ASP A 58 -11.81 -9.57 11.18
CA ASP A 58 -11.75 -8.19 11.67
C ASP A 58 -10.73 -7.96 12.79
N ASP A 59 -10.58 -8.92 13.71
CA ASP A 59 -9.63 -8.86 14.81
C ASP A 59 -8.18 -8.87 14.31
N VAL A 60 -7.88 -9.70 13.31
CA VAL A 60 -6.59 -9.73 12.63
C VAL A 60 -6.38 -8.43 11.85
N MET A 61 -7.40 -7.93 11.16
CA MET A 61 -7.31 -6.66 10.43
C MET A 61 -7.04 -5.48 11.36
N GLN A 62 -7.70 -5.43 12.51
CA GLN A 62 -7.51 -4.38 13.50
C GLN A 62 -6.11 -4.42 14.12
N SER A 63 -5.51 -5.61 14.25
CA SER A 63 -4.13 -5.74 14.71
C SER A 63 -3.11 -5.04 13.80
N LEU A 64 -3.40 -4.91 12.49
CA LEU A 64 -2.51 -4.21 11.54
C LEU A 64 -2.41 -2.71 11.80
N ALA A 65 -3.38 -2.13 12.53
CA ALA A 65 -3.38 -0.72 12.92
C ALA A 65 -2.58 -0.43 14.20
N ASP A 66 -1.91 -1.43 14.79
CA ASP A 66 -1.01 -1.22 15.93
C ASP A 66 0.19 -0.36 15.50
N PRO A 67 0.35 0.87 16.02
CA PRO A 67 1.44 1.76 15.64
C PRO A 67 2.82 1.18 15.95
N ASN A 68 2.93 0.22 16.88
CA ASN A 68 4.18 -0.47 17.16
C ASN A 68 4.63 -1.39 16.01
N LEU A 69 3.75 -1.73 15.06
CA LEU A 69 4.10 -2.48 13.86
C LEU A 69 4.80 -1.62 12.79
N ILE A 70 4.69 -0.29 12.87
CA ILE A 70 5.14 0.65 11.83
C ILE A 70 6.52 1.24 12.16
N VAL A 71 6.91 1.25 13.44
CA VAL A 71 8.23 1.74 13.88
C VAL A 71 9.26 0.61 13.76
N SER A 72 10.11 0.67 12.74
CA SER A 72 11.42 0.02 12.78
C SER A 72 12.45 1.11 13.04
N ASP A 73 13.08 1.08 14.22
CA ASP A 73 14.41 1.69 14.40
C ASP A 73 15.42 1.07 13.40
#